data_AF-A0A957ZVY4-F1
#
_entry.id   AF-A0A957ZVY4-F1
#
_cell.length_a   1.000
_cell.length_b   1.000
_cell.length_c   1.000
_cell.angle_alpha   90.00
_cell.angle_beta   90.00
_cell.angle_gamma   90.00
#
_symmetry.space_group_name_H-M   'P 1'
#
loop_
_entity.id
_entity.type
_entity.pdbx_description
1 polymer ?
#
loop_
_entity_poly.entity_id
_entity_poly.type
_entity_poly.pdbx_seq_one_letter_code
_entity_poly.pdbx_strand_id
1 'polypeptide(L)'
;MLLGGLTGMFLFIGAAVGGQAGMLLAFGLAVAMNMGAWWFSDKLALRMNGAHEVTAAQMPELHRMVEQLAIRAQIPKPRVYVIESDMPNAFATGRSPAKGAVAVTTGIMQMLDRNELAGVIAHELAH
;
A
#
# COMPACT_ATOMS: atom_id res chain seq x y z
N MET A 1 10.23 3.38 -17.05
CA MET A 1 11.28 2.92 -17.98
C MET A 1 12.02 1.66 -17.52
N LEU A 2 12.16 1.41 -16.20
CA LEU A 2 12.73 0.16 -15.66
C LEU A 2 11.95 -1.11 -16.08
N LEU A 3 10.61 -1.07 -16.01
CA LEU A 3 9.76 -2.21 -16.38
C LEU A 3 9.87 -2.60 -17.86
N GLY A 4 9.96 -1.62 -18.77
CA GLY A 4 10.16 -1.89 -20.20
C GLY A 4 11.52 -2.52 -20.50
N GLY A 5 12.58 -2.09 -19.81
CA GLY A 5 13.92 -2.67 -19.93
C GLY A 5 14.01 -4.11 -19.41
N LEU A 6 13.38 -4.39 -18.26
CA LEU A 6 13.32 -5.73 -17.68
C LEU A 6 12.55 -6.71 -18.59
N THR A 7 11.41 -6.30 -19.14
CA THR A 7 10.65 -7.12 -20.09
C THR A 7 11.45 -7.41 -21.36
N GLY A 8 12.17 -6.42 -21.90
CA GLY A 8 13.06 -6.62 -23.06
C GLY A 8 14.18 -7.62 -22.79
N MET A 9 14.79 -7.56 -21.61
CA MET A 9 15.87 -8.49 -21.21
C MET A 9 15.36 -9.93 -21.07
N PHE A 10 14.18 -10.14 -20.46
CA PHE A 10 13.57 -11.46 -20.33
C PHE A 10 13.19 -12.07 -21.68
N LEU A 11 12.68 -11.27 -22.62
CA LEU A 11 12.38 -11.73 -23.99
C LEU A 11 13.65 -12.15 -24.74
N PHE A 12 14.74 -11.38 -24.61
CA PHE A 12 16.02 -11.70 -25.25
C PHE A 12 16.63 -13.01 -24.71
N ILE A 13 16.63 -13.19 -23.38
CA ILE A 13 17.14 -14.42 -22.74
C ILE A 13 16.23 -15.63 -23.05
N GLY A 14 14.90 -15.45 -23.01
CA GLY A 14 13.93 -16.49 -23.35
C GLY A 14 14.05 -16.96 -24.81
N ALA A 15 14.30 -16.02 -25.73
CA ALA A 15 14.57 -16.34 -27.13
C ALA A 15 15.90 -17.08 -27.32
N ALA A 16 16.96 -16.67 -26.60
CA ALA A 16 18.29 -17.27 -26.69
C ALA A 16 18.38 -18.70 -26.10
N VAL A 17 17.58 -19.02 -25.07
CA VAL A 17 17.66 -20.31 -24.35
C VAL A 17 16.63 -21.33 -24.83
N GLY A 18 15.43 -20.91 -25.30
CA GLY A 18 14.30 -21.81 -25.57
C GLY A 18 13.48 -21.54 -26.84
N GLY A 19 13.92 -20.63 -27.72
CA GLY A 19 13.22 -20.29 -28.95
C GLY A 19 11.80 -19.75 -28.72
N GLN A 20 10.86 -20.04 -29.62
CA GLN A 20 9.48 -19.55 -29.56
C GLN A 20 8.69 -20.07 -28.34
N ALA A 21 8.97 -21.31 -27.91
CA ALA A 21 8.35 -21.90 -26.72
C ALA A 21 8.86 -21.25 -25.43
N GLY A 22 10.17 -20.95 -25.34
CA GLY A 22 10.76 -20.20 -24.23
C GLY A 22 10.23 -18.77 -24.10
N MET A 23 10.00 -18.08 -25.23
CA MET A 23 9.36 -16.76 -25.23
C MET A 23 7.92 -16.79 -24.73
N LEU A 24 7.11 -17.77 -25.13
CA LEU A 24 5.71 -17.89 -24.68
C LEU A 24 5.63 -18.19 -23.17
N LEU A 25 6.50 -19.06 -22.65
CA LEU A 25 6.61 -19.33 -21.21
C LEU A 25 7.08 -18.09 -20.44
N ALA A 26 8.11 -17.39 -20.93
CA ALA A 26 8.60 -16.16 -20.31
C ALA A 26 7.54 -15.05 -20.30
N PHE A 27 6.78 -14.90 -21.38
CA PHE A 27 5.66 -13.95 -21.45
C PHE A 27 4.55 -14.32 -20.48
N GLY A 28 4.15 -15.58 -20.41
CA GLY A 28 3.15 -16.07 -19.45
C GLY A 28 3.58 -15.81 -17.99
N LEU A 29 4.84 -16.09 -17.67
CA LEU A 29 5.42 -15.79 -16.36
C LEU A 29 5.44 -14.29 -16.08
N ALA A 30 5.85 -13.46 -17.05
CA ALA A 30 5.89 -12.01 -16.90
C ALA A 30 4.50 -11.42 -16.66
N VAL A 31 3.46 -11.90 -17.35
CA VAL A 31 2.07 -11.51 -17.11
C VAL A 31 1.63 -11.94 -15.71
N ALA A 32 1.89 -13.18 -15.32
CA ALA A 32 1.55 -13.68 -13.99
C ALA A 32 2.26 -12.88 -12.88
N MET A 33 3.53 -12.54 -13.06
CA MET A 33 4.29 -11.70 -12.12
C MET A 33 3.76 -10.27 -12.06
N ASN A 34 3.40 -9.66 -13.20
CA ASN A 34 2.82 -8.31 -13.21
C ASN A 34 1.45 -8.28 -12.53
N MET A 35 0.59 -9.26 -12.82
CA MET A 35 -0.70 -9.40 -12.16
C MET A 35 -0.54 -9.67 -10.66
N GLY A 36 0.41 -10.51 -10.27
CA GLY A 36 0.76 -10.75 -8.87
C GLY A 36 1.27 -9.49 -8.19
N ALA A 37 2.22 -8.78 -8.77
CA ALA A 37 2.77 -7.53 -8.23
C ALA A 37 1.65 -6.48 -8.05
N TRP A 38 0.76 -6.32 -9.04
CA TRP A 38 -0.41 -5.47 -8.91
C TRP A 38 -1.37 -5.95 -7.82
N TRP A 39 -1.50 -7.26 -7.59
CA TRP A 39 -2.37 -7.79 -6.54
C TRP A 39 -1.75 -7.81 -5.13
N PHE A 40 -0.43 -7.70 -5.00
CA PHE A 40 0.28 -7.75 -3.72
C PHE A 40 0.98 -6.45 -3.33
N SER A 41 1.08 -5.45 -4.21
CA SER A 41 1.74 -4.16 -3.99
C SER A 41 1.41 -3.49 -2.65
N ASP A 42 0.13 -3.30 -2.34
CA ASP A 42 -0.33 -2.55 -1.16
C ASP A 42 0.01 -3.30 0.13
N LYS A 43 -0.17 -4.63 0.13
CA LYS A 43 0.22 -5.49 1.26
C LYS A 43 1.73 -5.55 1.42
N LEU A 44 2.48 -5.53 0.32
CA LEU A 44 3.93 -5.54 0.35
C LEU A 44 4.48 -4.24 0.91
N ALA A 45 3.93 -3.08 0.50
CA ALA A 45 4.32 -1.78 1.03
C ALA A 45 4.07 -1.67 2.55
N LEU A 46 2.90 -2.12 3.02
CA LEU A 46 2.59 -2.17 4.45
C LEU A 46 3.56 -3.10 5.21
N ARG A 47 3.80 -4.31 4.71
CA ARG A 47 4.70 -5.27 5.36
C ARG A 47 6.16 -4.82 5.33
N MET A 48 6.62 -4.16 4.27
CA MET A 48 7.98 -3.64 4.16
C MET A 48 8.27 -2.53 5.17
N ASN A 49 7.26 -1.73 5.52
CA ASN A 49 7.37 -0.70 6.54
C ASN A 49 7.10 -1.22 7.97
N GLY A 50 6.93 -2.53 8.17
CA GLY A 50 6.60 -3.08 9.49
C GLY A 50 5.21 -2.66 10.00
N ALA A 51 4.31 -2.26 9.10
CA ALA A 51 2.96 -1.83 9.47
C ALA A 51 2.15 -3.05 9.95
N HIS A 52 1.61 -2.97 11.15
CA HIS A 52 0.72 -3.98 11.72
C HIS A 52 -0.69 -3.41 11.90
N GLU A 53 -1.70 -4.23 11.60
CA GLU A 53 -3.09 -3.82 11.72
C GLU A 53 -3.45 -3.72 13.20
N VAL A 54 -4.05 -2.59 13.58
CA VAL A 54 -4.56 -2.39 14.94
C VAL A 54 -6.07 -2.54 14.96
N THR A 55 -6.58 -3.00 16.10
CA THR A 55 -8.02 -3.13 16.35
C THR A 55 -8.57 -1.89 17.04
N ALA A 56 -9.87 -1.67 16.93
CA ALA A 56 -10.55 -0.58 17.64
C ALA A 56 -10.45 -0.70 19.18
N ALA A 57 -10.17 -1.90 19.70
CA ALA A 57 -9.90 -2.11 21.12
C ALA A 57 -8.49 -1.66 21.52
N GLN A 58 -7.50 -1.85 20.64
CA GLN A 58 -6.11 -1.43 20.88
C GLN A 58 -5.96 0.09 20.74
N MET A 59 -6.58 0.68 19.71
CA MET A 59 -6.46 2.13 19.43
C MET A 59 -7.83 2.77 19.13
N PRO A 60 -8.71 2.92 20.14
CA PRO A 60 -10.07 3.41 19.94
C PRO A 60 -10.11 4.83 19.38
N GLU A 61 -9.19 5.71 19.78
CA GLU A 61 -9.18 7.11 19.35
C GLU A 61 -8.79 7.26 17.88
N LEU A 62 -7.75 6.56 17.44
CA LEU A 62 -7.32 6.53 16.05
C LEU A 62 -8.41 5.95 15.15
N HIS A 63 -9.03 4.83 15.57
CA HIS A 63 -10.14 4.25 14.81
C HIS A 63 -11.34 5.18 14.70
N ARG A 64 -11.69 5.92 15.75
CA ARG A 64 -12.78 6.91 15.71
C ARG A 64 -12.44 8.08 14.79
N MET A 65 -11.21 8.56 14.83
CA MET A 65 -10.75 9.63 13.94
C MET A 65 -10.86 9.21 12.48
N VAL A 66 -10.27 8.06 12.11
CA VAL A 66 -10.32 7.53 10.74
C VAL A 66 -11.77 7.28 10.30
N GLU A 67 -12.63 6.78 11.18
CA GLU A 67 -14.05 6.57 10.88
C GLU A 67 -14.81 7.87 10.63
N GLN A 68 -14.62 8.88 11.47
CA GLN A 68 -15.23 10.20 11.28
C GLN A 68 -14.77 10.85 9.97
N LEU A 69 -13.49 10.73 9.63
CA LEU A 69 -12.94 11.25 8.38
C LEU A 69 -13.47 10.47 7.17
N ALA A 70 -13.54 9.15 7.24
CA ALA A 70 -14.10 8.31 6.17
C ALA A 70 -15.58 8.62 5.91
N ILE A 71 -16.38 8.82 6.97
CA ILE A 71 -17.79 9.25 6.86
C ILE A 71 -17.89 10.61 6.14
N ARG A 72 -17.05 11.58 6.52
CA ARG A 72 -17.03 12.91 5.89
C ARG A 72 -16.62 12.84 4.42
N ALA A 73 -15.67 11.97 4.09
CA ALA A 73 -15.22 11.72 2.73
C ALA A 73 -16.15 10.80 1.92
N GLN A 74 -17.23 10.27 2.52
CA GLN A 74 -18.17 9.33 1.90
C GLN A 74 -17.51 8.06 1.34
N ILE A 75 -16.46 7.57 2.02
CA ILE A 75 -15.76 6.33 1.66
C ILE A 75 -15.97 5.25 2.73
N PRO A 76 -15.87 3.95 2.36
CA PRO A 76 -15.80 2.87 3.34
C PRO A 76 -14.63 3.10 4.30
N LYS A 77 -14.82 2.76 5.58
CA LYS A 77 -13.76 2.89 6.59
C LYS A 77 -12.54 2.05 6.18
N PRO A 78 -11.36 2.67 5.98
CA PRO A 78 -10.15 1.93 5.66
C PRO A 78 -9.65 1.18 6.89
N ARG A 79 -8.85 0.13 6.64
CA ARG A 79 -8.13 -0.58 7.71
C ARG A 79 -7.07 0.33 8.31
N VAL A 80 -6.84 0.21 9.61
CA VAL A 80 -5.92 1.08 10.36
C VAL A 80 -4.67 0.31 10.73
N TYR A 81 -3.53 0.85 10.37
CA TYR A 81 -2.22 0.27 10.62
C TYR A 81 -1.35 1.23 11.44
N VAL A 82 -0.50 0.66 12.26
CA VAL A 82 0.55 1.39 12.99
C VAL A 82 1.91 0.87 12.57
N ILE A 83 2.85 1.79 12.41
CA ILE A 83 4.26 1.51 12.15
C ILE A 83 5.05 1.97 13.37
N GLU A 84 5.82 1.06 13.97
CA GLU A 84 6.73 1.39 15.07
C GLU A 84 7.98 2.08 14.49
N SER A 85 7.99 3.41 14.53
CA SER A 85 9.08 4.25 14.03
C SER A 85 8.97 5.65 14.61
N ASP A 86 10.10 6.20 15.04
CA ASP A 86 10.18 7.58 15.56
C ASP A 86 10.14 8.62 14.44
N MET A 87 10.36 8.21 13.18
CA MET A 87 10.24 9.12 12.04
C MET A 87 8.77 9.43 11.75
N PRO A 88 8.33 10.70 11.88
CA PRO A 88 6.93 11.06 11.69
C PRO A 88 6.51 10.90 10.24
N ASN A 89 5.53 10.04 10.01
CA ASN A 89 4.91 9.78 8.71
C ASN A 89 3.49 9.21 8.87
N ALA A 90 2.65 9.47 7.87
CA ALA A 90 1.34 8.86 7.67
C ALA A 90 1.06 8.76 6.17
N PHE A 91 0.39 7.69 5.73
CA PHE A 91 -0.03 7.54 4.34
C PHE A 91 -1.29 6.69 4.22
N ALA A 92 -2.06 6.92 3.16
CA ALA A 92 -3.16 6.06 2.76
C ALA A 92 -2.80 5.26 1.50
N THR A 93 -3.30 4.03 1.40
CA THR A 93 -3.13 3.18 0.22
C THR A 93 -4.36 2.31 0.02
N GLY A 94 -4.67 1.99 -1.23
CA GLY A 94 -5.68 0.99 -1.55
C GLY A 94 -6.07 1.02 -3.01
N ARG A 95 -6.16 -0.15 -3.64
CA ARG A 95 -6.59 -0.29 -5.05
C ARG A 95 -8.06 0.05 -5.32
N SER A 96 -8.88 0.15 -4.28
CA SER A 96 -10.27 0.60 -4.39
C SER A 96 -10.74 1.15 -3.04
N PRO A 97 -11.80 1.97 -3.00
CA PRO A 97 -12.33 2.52 -1.75
C PRO A 97 -12.67 1.43 -0.71
N ALA A 98 -13.15 0.26 -1.16
CA ALA A 98 -13.47 -0.88 -0.30
C ALA A 98 -12.23 -1.61 0.27
N LYS A 99 -11.04 -1.37 -0.27
CA LYS A 99 -9.77 -2.00 0.14
C LYS A 99 -8.76 -0.98 0.68
N GLY A 100 -9.23 0.20 1.09
CA GLY A 100 -8.39 1.23 1.68
C GLY A 100 -7.70 0.78 2.97
N ALA A 101 -6.51 1.33 3.19
CA ALA A 101 -5.71 1.21 4.40
C ALA A 101 -5.07 2.57 4.70
N VAL A 102 -5.03 2.94 5.98
CA VAL A 102 -4.29 4.09 6.49
C VAL A 102 -3.23 3.55 7.43
N ALA A 103 -1.99 4.00 7.27
CA ALA A 103 -0.90 3.69 8.18
C ALA A 103 -0.37 4.98 8.80
N VAL A 104 -0.14 4.95 10.11
CA VAL A 104 0.48 6.04 10.86
C VAL A 104 1.68 5.51 11.65
N THR A 105 2.70 6.33 11.81
CA THR A 105 3.88 6.00 12.63
C THR A 105 3.67 6.36 14.10
N THR A 106 4.38 5.72 15.02
CA THR A 106 4.39 6.15 16.43
C THR A 106 4.95 7.56 16.60
N GLY A 107 5.95 7.95 15.80
CA GLY A 107 6.54 9.28 15.80
C GLY A 107 5.54 10.38 15.43
N ILE A 108 4.71 10.20 14.40
CA ILE A 108 3.72 11.23 14.04
C ILE A 108 2.63 11.40 15.11
N MET A 109 2.23 10.30 15.76
CA MET A 109 1.23 10.32 16.83
C MET A 109 1.74 11.01 18.11
N GLN A 110 3.06 11.01 18.34
CA GLN A 110 3.68 11.71 19.46
C GLN A 110 3.97 13.18 19.14
N MET A 111 4.25 13.49 17.87
CA MET A 111 4.62 14.83 17.43
C MET A 111 3.42 15.76 17.22
N LEU A 112 2.32 15.23 16.68
CA LEU A 112 1.15 16.03 16.31
C LEU A 112 0.04 15.92 17.35
N ASP A 113 -0.69 17.01 17.52
CA ASP A 113 -1.94 16.95 18.28
C ASP A 113 -3.05 16.23 17.49
N ARG A 114 -4.19 16.01 18.15
CA ARG A 114 -5.33 15.28 17.59
C ARG A 114 -5.89 15.95 16.31
N ASN A 115 -5.93 17.28 16.25
CA ASN A 115 -6.49 18.01 15.12
C ASN A 115 -5.51 18.06 13.95
N GLU A 116 -4.22 18.25 14.25
CA GLU A 116 -3.14 18.20 13.26
C GLU A 116 -3.05 16.82 12.61
N LEU A 117 -3.06 15.75 13.42
CA LEU A 117 -3.07 14.37 12.91
C LEU A 117 -4.31 14.09 12.07
N ALA A 118 -5.49 14.57 12.51
CA ALA A 118 -6.71 14.44 11.73
C ALA A 118 -6.62 15.17 10.38
N GLY A 119 -5.97 16.34 10.34
CA GLY A 119 -5.72 17.09 9.11
C GLY A 119 -4.83 16.32 8.13
N VAL A 120 -3.74 15.73 8.62
CA VAL A 120 -2.84 14.90 7.81
C VAL A 120 -3.58 13.67 7.27
N ILE A 121 -4.28 12.91 8.14
CA ILE A 121 -5.04 11.73 7.70
C ILE A 121 -6.13 12.12 6.70
N ALA A 122 -6.81 13.26 6.90
CA ALA A 122 -7.83 13.73 5.98
C ALA A 122 -7.25 14.06 4.60
N HIS A 123 -6.06 14.66 4.56
CA HIS A 123 -5.33 14.91 3.31
C HIS A 123 -4.99 13.58 2.60
N GLU A 124 -4.43 12.62 3.33
CA GLU A 124 -4.07 11.30 2.79
C GLU A 124 -5.29 10.52 2.29
N LEU A 125 -6.43 10.60 2.98
CA LEU A 125 -7.68 9.95 2.55
C LEU A 125 -8.31 10.57 1.30
N ALA A 126 -7.92 11.78 0.93
CA ALA A 126 -8.43 12.48 -0.25
C ALA A 126 -7.64 12.17 -1.54
N HIS A 127 -6.47 11.54 -1.43
CA HIS A 127 -5.71 11.01 -2.56
C HIS A 127 -6.32 9.70 -3.08
#